data_AF-A0A2N9GTB6-F1
#
_entry.id   AF-A0A2N9GTB6-F1
#
_cell.length_a   1.000
_cell.length_b   1.000
_cell.length_c   1.000
_cell.angle_alpha   90.00
_cell.angle_beta   90.00
_cell.angle_gamma   90.00
#
_symmetry.space_group_name_H-M   'P 1'
#
loop_
_entity.id
_entity.type
_entity.pdbx_description
1 polymer ?
#
loop_
_entity_poly.entity_id
_entity_poly.type
_entity_poly.pdbx_seq_one_letter_code
_entity_poly.pdbx_strand_id
1 'polypeptide(L)'
;MDPFHMGPVGGHDFRPVKHDIAPYKQVMVNWPRDNQSRLGLGELVFEDEVFGPESLEFDNLGRGPYTGLADGRVVRWMGENVGWETFALVTRNWPEKLCAKGIDSTTSKQWKQEKKCGRPLGLRFHKESGDLYIADSYYGLLVVGPGGGLARPLATHVEGKPILFANDLDIHKNGSIFFTDTSKR
;
A
#
# COMPACT_ATOMS: atom_id res chain seq x y z
N MET A 1 -18.96 11.49 -10.09
CA MET A 1 -20.32 10.99 -10.40
C MET A 1 -20.19 9.49 -10.54
N ASP A 2 -21.03 8.74 -9.83
CA ASP A 2 -20.99 7.28 -9.69
C ASP A 2 -22.02 6.64 -10.64
N PRO A 3 -21.67 6.39 -11.91
CA PRO A 3 -22.61 5.94 -12.94
C PRO A 3 -23.17 4.53 -12.68
N PHE A 4 -22.59 3.80 -11.74
CA PHE A 4 -22.99 2.44 -11.40
C PHE A 4 -23.75 2.36 -10.07
N HIS A 5 -23.91 3.47 -9.35
CA HIS A 5 -24.52 3.52 -8.01
C HIS A 5 -23.88 2.54 -7.01
N MET A 6 -22.60 2.19 -7.22
CA MET A 6 -21.86 1.21 -6.41
C MET A 6 -20.74 1.84 -5.58
N GLY A 7 -20.53 3.16 -5.72
CA GLY A 7 -19.56 3.89 -4.92
C GLY A 7 -20.04 4.11 -3.49
N PRO A 8 -19.18 4.67 -2.61
CA PRO A 8 -19.53 5.00 -1.21
C PRO A 8 -20.71 5.97 -1.07
N VAL A 9 -21.08 6.65 -2.17
CA VAL A 9 -22.19 7.58 -2.29
C VAL A 9 -23.33 7.03 -3.17
N GLY A 10 -23.26 5.77 -3.59
CA GLY A 10 -24.30 5.10 -4.35
C GLY A 10 -25.61 5.07 -3.56
N GLY A 11 -26.70 5.53 -4.18
CA GLY A 11 -28.00 5.70 -3.52
C GLY A 11 -28.21 7.04 -2.80
N HIS A 12 -27.18 7.89 -2.74
CA HIS A 12 -27.30 9.27 -2.27
C HIS A 12 -27.27 10.24 -3.46
N ASP A 13 -28.10 11.30 -3.44
CA ASP A 13 -28.01 12.42 -4.38
C ASP A 13 -26.74 13.24 -4.06
N PHE A 14 -25.58 12.70 -4.46
CA PHE A 14 -24.29 13.34 -4.25
C PHE A 14 -24.12 14.47 -5.27
N ARG A 15 -24.51 15.67 -4.84
CA ARG A 15 -24.25 16.92 -5.58
C ARG A 15 -22.91 17.47 -5.09
N PRO A 16 -21.83 17.38 -5.89
CA PRO A 16 -20.57 18.01 -5.49
C PRO A 16 -20.79 19.52 -5.38
N VAL A 17 -20.76 20.04 -4.16
CA VAL A 17 -20.83 21.47 -3.90
C VAL A 17 -19.40 21.98 -3.80
N LYS A 18 -19.08 23.01 -4.60
CA LYS A 18 -17.83 23.72 -4.43
C LYS A 18 -17.92 24.52 -3.14
N HIS A 19 -17.19 24.08 -2.12
CA HIS A 19 -16.98 24.89 -0.94
C HIS A 19 -15.71 25.71 -1.13
N ASP A 20 -15.82 27.02 -0.92
CA ASP A 20 -14.65 27.86 -0.75
C ASP A 20 -13.98 27.45 0.56
N ILE A 21 -12.78 26.87 0.45
CA ILE A 21 -11.99 26.49 1.61
C ILE A 21 -11.57 27.78 2.30
N ALA A 22 -11.86 27.91 3.58
CA ALA A 22 -11.43 29.06 4.36
C ALA A 22 -9.90 29.23 4.25
N PRO A 23 -9.38 30.48 4.14
CA PRO A 23 -7.95 30.73 4.08
C PRO A 23 -7.21 29.99 5.19
N TYR A 24 -6.10 29.32 4.85
CA TYR A 24 -5.30 28.52 5.79
C TYR A 24 -5.06 29.24 7.13
N LYS A 25 -4.70 30.53 7.08
CA LYS A 25 -4.48 31.35 8.29
C LYS A 25 -5.72 31.47 9.17
N GLN A 26 -6.92 31.60 8.61
CA GLN A 26 -8.16 31.68 9.38
C GLN A 26 -8.50 30.35 10.06
N VAL A 27 -8.26 29.23 9.36
CA VAL A 27 -8.48 27.88 9.88
C VAL A 27 -7.49 27.59 11.01
N MET A 28 -6.20 27.82 10.78
CA MET A 28 -5.14 27.44 11.71
C MET A 28 -5.08 28.28 12.98
N VAL A 29 -5.63 29.51 13.00
CA VAL A 29 -5.72 30.33 14.22
C VAL A 29 -6.62 29.67 15.27
N ASN A 30 -7.72 29.04 14.82
CA ASN A 30 -8.71 28.40 15.70
C ASN A 30 -8.59 26.87 15.72
N TRP A 31 -7.68 26.29 14.93
CA TRP A 31 -7.54 24.85 14.88
C TRP A 31 -7.02 24.33 16.23
N PRO A 32 -7.73 23.38 16.88
CA PRO A 32 -7.31 22.88 18.17
C PRO A 32 -5.91 22.26 18.05
N ARG A 33 -4.97 22.78 18.83
CA ARG A 33 -3.66 22.14 18.96
C ARG A 33 -3.81 20.87 19.79
N ASP A 34 -3.14 19.81 19.36
CA ASP A 34 -2.98 18.64 20.22
C ASP A 34 -1.97 18.96 21.31
N ASN A 35 -2.46 19.45 22.44
CA ASN A 35 -1.63 19.81 23.59
C ASN A 35 -0.97 18.60 24.26
N GLN A 36 -1.37 17.37 23.91
CA GLN A 36 -0.78 16.13 24.42
C GLN A 36 0.33 15.61 23.50
N SER A 37 0.55 16.25 22.34
CA SER A 37 1.57 15.83 21.37
C SER A 37 1.49 14.32 21.09
N ARG A 38 0.28 13.78 20.88
CA ARG A 38 0.08 12.33 20.80
C ARG A 38 0.86 11.69 19.64
N LEU A 39 1.20 12.46 18.62
CA LEU A 39 2.09 12.04 17.52
C LEU A 39 3.58 12.29 17.79
N GLY A 40 3.92 13.19 18.73
CA GLY A 40 5.31 13.52 19.07
C GLY A 40 5.93 12.62 20.16
N LEU A 41 5.12 11.78 20.81
CA LEU A 41 5.56 10.78 21.80
C LEU A 41 5.54 9.35 21.22
N GLY A 42 5.50 9.21 19.89
CA GLY A 42 5.57 7.91 19.25
C GLY A 42 6.91 7.22 19.53
N GLU A 43 6.86 5.91 19.72
CA GLU A 43 8.05 5.07 19.75
C GLU A 43 8.47 4.73 18.32
N LEU A 44 9.78 4.84 18.04
CA LEU A 44 10.35 4.31 16.81
C LEU A 44 10.62 2.83 17.01
N VAL A 45 10.05 2.01 16.13
CA VAL A 45 10.18 0.56 16.16
C VAL A 45 10.79 0.09 14.85
N PHE A 46 11.59 -0.99 14.92
CA PHE A 46 12.24 -1.62 13.75
C PHE A 46 13.20 -0.69 13.00
N GLU A 47 13.85 0.24 13.72
CA GLU A 47 14.91 1.08 13.15
C GLU A 47 16.03 0.21 12.59
N ASP A 48 16.47 0.53 11.37
CA ASP A 48 17.50 -0.19 10.61
C ASP A 48 17.20 -1.68 10.32
N GLU A 49 15.96 -2.15 10.51
CA GLU A 49 15.57 -3.52 10.20
C GLU A 49 14.87 -3.66 8.83
N VAL A 50 13.98 -2.70 8.49
CA VAL A 50 13.21 -2.69 7.24
C VAL A 50 13.29 -1.32 6.57
N PHE A 51 13.31 -1.30 5.23
CA PHE A 51 13.66 -0.10 4.48
C PHE A 51 12.60 0.26 3.43
N GLY A 52 12.11 1.49 3.52
CA GLY A 52 11.00 2.00 2.73
C GLY A 52 9.70 1.20 2.92
N PRO A 53 9.27 0.88 4.16
CA PRO A 53 7.98 0.26 4.38
C PRO A 53 6.85 1.17 3.85
N GLU A 54 5.96 0.60 3.05
CA GLU A 54 4.76 1.25 2.52
C GLU A 54 3.56 0.37 2.79
N SER A 55 2.47 1.02 3.22
CA SER A 55 1.27 0.38 3.77
C SER A 55 1.56 -0.48 5.01
N LEU A 56 0.61 -0.51 5.94
CA LEU A 56 0.69 -1.35 7.13
C LEU A 56 -0.64 -2.10 7.26
N GLU A 57 -0.56 -3.42 7.30
CA GLU A 57 -1.72 -4.30 7.38
C GLU A 57 -1.55 -5.38 8.44
N PHE A 58 -2.67 -5.87 8.95
CA PHE A 58 -2.75 -7.02 9.84
C PHE A 58 -3.77 -7.98 9.24
N ASP A 59 -3.47 -9.27 9.31
CA ASP A 59 -4.43 -10.27 8.80
C ASP A 59 -5.61 -10.45 9.75
N ASN A 60 -6.61 -11.21 9.32
CA ASN A 60 -7.82 -11.47 10.09
C ASN A 60 -7.59 -12.28 11.38
N LEU A 61 -6.39 -12.83 11.60
CA LEU A 61 -5.97 -13.48 12.84
C LEU A 61 -5.19 -12.52 13.76
N GLY A 62 -5.02 -11.26 13.36
CA GLY A 62 -4.26 -10.25 14.10
C GLY A 62 -2.75 -10.41 13.98
N ARG A 63 -2.24 -11.24 13.05
CA ARG A 63 -0.79 -11.37 12.82
C ARG A 63 -0.29 -10.19 12.00
N GLY A 64 1.01 -9.92 12.10
CA GLY A 64 1.66 -8.80 11.43
C GLY A 64 2.50 -7.96 12.42
N PRO A 65 2.85 -6.72 12.04
CA PRO A 65 2.44 -6.04 10.81
C PRO A 65 2.98 -6.67 9.53
N TYR A 66 2.27 -6.44 8.43
CA TYR A 66 2.71 -6.69 7.05
C TYR A 66 2.98 -5.35 6.36
N THR A 67 4.03 -5.28 5.53
CA THR A 67 4.38 -4.06 4.78
C THR A 67 5.14 -4.37 3.50
N GLY A 68 5.02 -3.51 2.49
CA GLY A 68 5.80 -3.55 1.26
C GLY A 68 7.12 -2.80 1.42
N LEU A 69 8.24 -3.36 0.98
CA LEU A 69 9.56 -2.74 1.09
C LEU A 69 10.03 -2.12 -0.24
N ALA A 70 11.02 -1.22 -0.15
CA ALA A 70 11.62 -0.60 -1.34
C ALA A 70 12.38 -1.61 -2.23
N ASP A 71 12.73 -2.77 -1.68
CA ASP A 71 13.35 -3.86 -2.43
C ASP A 71 12.34 -4.75 -3.17
N GLY A 72 11.04 -4.47 -3.09
CA GLY A 72 9.99 -5.19 -3.82
C GLY A 72 9.37 -6.37 -3.08
N ARG A 73 9.85 -6.70 -1.88
CA ARG A 73 9.24 -7.73 -1.04
C ARG A 73 8.03 -7.19 -0.29
N VAL A 74 7.07 -8.06 -0.01
CA VAL A 74 6.13 -7.87 1.10
C VAL A 74 6.64 -8.71 2.27
N VAL A 75 6.84 -8.08 3.41
CA VAL A 75 7.37 -8.73 4.62
C VAL A 75 6.31 -8.77 5.72
N ARG A 76 6.50 -9.68 6.67
CA ARG A 76 5.67 -9.82 7.87
C ARG A 76 6.55 -9.92 9.11
N TRP A 77 6.16 -9.23 10.17
CA TRP A 77 6.76 -9.39 11.49
C TRP A 77 6.23 -10.65 12.19
N MET A 78 7.13 -11.50 12.67
CA MET A 78 6.81 -12.79 13.30
C MET A 78 7.02 -12.84 14.82
N GLY A 79 7.27 -11.68 15.43
CA GLY A 79 7.60 -11.57 16.84
C GLY A 79 9.11 -11.67 17.11
N GLU A 80 9.49 -11.27 18.33
CA GLU A 80 10.88 -10.99 18.73
C GLU A 80 11.84 -12.16 18.47
N ASN A 81 11.35 -13.39 18.63
CA ASN A 81 12.17 -14.59 18.48
C ASN A 81 12.52 -14.92 17.02
N VAL A 82 11.72 -14.45 16.05
CA VAL A 82 11.82 -14.87 14.64
C VAL A 82 12.33 -13.76 13.75
N GLY A 83 11.88 -12.53 13.94
CA GLY A 83 12.29 -11.47 13.03
C GLY A 83 11.23 -11.13 11.96
N TRP A 84 11.65 -10.29 11.03
CA TRP A 84 10.93 -10.05 9.78
C TRP A 84 11.17 -11.21 8.81
N GLU A 85 10.10 -11.72 8.20
CA GLU A 85 10.19 -12.72 7.13
C GLU A 85 9.64 -12.17 5.82
N THR A 86 10.10 -12.73 4.70
CA THR A 86 9.50 -12.44 3.40
C THR A 86 8.19 -13.22 3.28
N PHE A 87 7.07 -12.50 3.29
CA PHE A 87 5.75 -13.09 3.12
C PHE A 87 5.42 -13.30 1.65
N ALA A 88 5.66 -12.30 0.79
CA ALA A 88 5.37 -12.42 -0.63
C ALA A 88 6.39 -11.72 -1.53
N LEU A 89 6.51 -12.25 -2.75
CA LEU A 89 7.24 -11.64 -3.86
C LEU A 89 6.26 -11.27 -4.96
N VAL A 90 6.46 -10.12 -5.59
CA VAL A 90 5.62 -9.62 -6.70
C VAL A 90 6.12 -10.04 -8.08
N THR A 91 7.30 -10.67 -8.15
CA THR A 91 7.93 -11.11 -9.40
C THR A 91 8.62 -12.46 -9.25
N ARG A 92 8.50 -13.31 -10.28
CA ARG A 92 8.90 -14.74 -10.23
C ARG A 92 10.40 -14.97 -10.06
N ASN A 93 11.22 -14.04 -10.53
CA ASN A 93 12.69 -14.16 -10.53
C ASN A 93 13.32 -12.98 -9.77
N TRP A 94 12.78 -12.66 -8.60
CA TRP A 94 13.26 -11.55 -7.78
C TRP A 94 14.76 -11.70 -7.47
N PRO A 95 15.63 -10.82 -7.98
CA PRO A 95 17.07 -10.99 -7.87
C PRO A 95 17.61 -10.40 -6.56
N GLU A 96 17.72 -11.22 -5.53
CA GLU A 96 18.14 -10.82 -4.17
C GLU A 96 19.37 -9.90 -4.14
N LYS A 97 20.48 -10.31 -4.79
CA LYS A 97 21.73 -9.53 -4.82
C LYS A 97 21.56 -8.14 -5.43
N LEU A 98 20.58 -7.95 -6.30
CA LEU A 98 20.28 -6.67 -6.93
C LEU A 98 19.31 -5.87 -6.08
N CYS A 99 18.25 -6.50 -5.56
CA CYS A 99 17.12 -5.82 -4.93
C CYS A 99 17.29 -5.58 -3.43
N ALA A 100 17.68 -6.60 -2.64
CA ALA A 100 17.87 -6.47 -1.19
C ALA A 100 19.19 -5.76 -0.88
N LYS A 101 19.15 -4.43 -0.89
CA LYS A 101 20.30 -3.58 -0.57
C LYS A 101 20.19 -2.90 0.80
N GLY A 102 19.25 -3.32 1.63
CA GLY A 102 19.00 -2.69 2.94
C GLY A 102 18.65 -1.22 2.77
N ILE A 103 19.29 -0.34 3.54
CA ILE A 103 19.09 1.12 3.47
C ILE A 103 19.32 1.70 2.07
N ASP A 104 20.25 1.14 1.30
CA ASP A 104 20.54 1.61 -0.05
C ASP A 104 19.35 1.41 -1.00
N SER A 105 18.39 0.55 -0.63
CA SER A 105 17.18 0.29 -1.40
C SER A 105 16.27 1.51 -1.52
N THR A 106 16.36 2.47 -0.60
CA THR A 106 15.56 3.70 -0.60
C THR A 106 16.21 4.84 -1.38
N THR A 107 17.43 4.64 -1.88
CA THR A 107 18.19 5.68 -2.57
C THR A 107 17.78 5.82 -4.04
N SER A 108 17.97 7.01 -4.60
CA SER A 108 17.68 7.29 -6.02
C SER A 108 18.46 6.42 -7.01
N LYS A 109 19.58 5.84 -6.58
CA LYS A 109 20.34 4.87 -7.39
C LYS A 109 19.55 3.58 -7.59
N GLN A 110 18.80 3.14 -6.57
CA GLN A 110 18.07 1.89 -6.59
C GLN A 110 16.69 2.01 -7.26
N TRP A 111 16.10 3.21 -7.35
CA TRP A 111 14.80 3.41 -8.02
C TRP A 111 14.76 2.89 -9.47
N LYS A 112 15.91 2.91 -10.16
CA LYS A 112 16.04 2.35 -11.51
C LYS A 112 15.75 0.83 -11.56
N GLN A 113 15.95 0.16 -10.44
CA GLN A 113 15.85 -1.29 -10.31
C GLN A 113 14.47 -1.71 -9.79
N GLU A 114 13.67 -0.77 -9.24
CA GLU A 114 12.31 -1.05 -8.78
C GLU A 114 11.44 -1.66 -9.89
N LYS A 115 11.60 -1.25 -11.15
CA LYS A 115 10.89 -1.90 -12.27
C LYS A 115 11.15 -3.41 -12.39
N LYS A 116 12.32 -3.88 -11.94
CA LYS A 116 12.70 -5.29 -11.93
C LYS A 116 12.40 -5.97 -10.58
N CYS A 117 12.50 -5.23 -9.49
CA CYS A 117 12.30 -5.74 -8.13
C CYS A 117 10.82 -5.75 -7.73
N GLY A 118 10.03 -4.84 -8.27
CA GLY A 118 8.73 -4.43 -7.75
C GLY A 118 8.86 -3.33 -6.71
N ARG A 119 7.72 -2.73 -6.39
CA ARG A 119 7.54 -1.77 -5.30
C ARG A 119 6.07 -1.84 -4.84
N PRO A 120 5.76 -2.74 -3.89
CA PRO A 120 4.43 -2.83 -3.29
C PRO A 120 4.16 -1.59 -2.44
N LEU A 121 3.15 -0.81 -2.81
CA LEU A 121 2.80 0.46 -2.16
C LEU A 121 1.51 0.37 -1.36
N GLY A 122 0.55 -0.44 -1.81
CA GLY A 122 -0.73 -0.64 -1.14
C GLY A 122 -0.98 -2.12 -0.85
N LEU A 123 -1.45 -2.42 0.36
CA LEU A 123 -1.75 -3.77 0.82
C LEU A 123 -3.15 -3.79 1.42
N ARG A 124 -3.98 -4.80 1.11
CA ARG A 124 -5.27 -5.01 1.78
C ARG A 124 -5.61 -6.49 1.88
N PHE A 125 -5.92 -6.95 3.08
CA PHE A 125 -6.46 -8.29 3.26
C PHE A 125 -7.94 -8.34 2.92
N HIS A 126 -8.33 -9.34 2.12
CA HIS A 126 -9.73 -9.73 2.04
C HIS A 126 -10.10 -10.50 3.31
N LYS A 127 -11.06 -9.95 4.07
CA LYS A 127 -11.35 -10.38 5.46
C LYS A 127 -11.79 -11.84 5.58
N GLU A 128 -12.52 -12.36 4.58
CA GLU A 128 -13.09 -13.70 4.62
C GLU A 128 -12.11 -14.77 4.13
N SER A 129 -11.44 -14.53 2.99
CA SER A 129 -10.52 -15.51 2.41
C SER A 129 -9.11 -15.46 3.00
N GLY A 130 -8.72 -14.32 3.59
CA GLY A 130 -7.36 -14.08 4.06
C GLY A 130 -6.35 -13.83 2.93
N ASP A 131 -6.82 -13.66 1.69
CA ASP A 131 -5.94 -13.28 0.58
C ASP A 131 -5.46 -11.85 0.76
N LEU A 132 -4.18 -11.62 0.48
CA LEU A 132 -3.57 -10.30 0.47
C LEU A 132 -3.56 -9.76 -0.96
N TYR A 133 -4.28 -8.66 -1.17
CA TYR A 133 -4.24 -7.89 -2.41
C TYR A 133 -3.17 -6.81 -2.32
N ILE A 134 -2.45 -6.63 -3.42
CA ILE A 134 -1.24 -5.82 -3.48
C ILE A 134 -1.36 -4.86 -4.66
N ALA A 135 -1.20 -3.56 -4.42
CA ALA A 135 -0.94 -2.56 -5.44
C ALA A 135 0.58 -2.40 -5.55
N ASP A 136 1.14 -2.91 -6.64
CA ASP A 136 2.54 -2.74 -6.98
C ASP A 136 2.70 -1.70 -8.09
N SER A 137 3.60 -0.74 -7.89
CA SER A 137 3.73 0.40 -8.81
C SER A 137 4.22 0.02 -10.20
N TYR A 138 4.78 -1.18 -10.41
CA TYR A 138 5.28 -1.65 -11.71
C TYR A 138 4.54 -2.87 -12.24
N TYR A 139 3.97 -3.70 -11.35
CA TYR A 139 3.29 -4.94 -11.70
C TYR A 139 1.76 -4.86 -11.60
N GLY A 140 1.20 -3.71 -11.22
CA GLY A 140 -0.24 -3.47 -11.18
C GLY A 140 -0.90 -4.06 -9.93
N LEU A 141 -2.13 -4.56 -10.08
CA LEU A 141 -2.83 -5.26 -9.01
C LEU A 141 -2.46 -6.73 -9.00
N LEU A 142 -2.02 -7.20 -7.85
CA LEU A 142 -1.64 -8.58 -7.58
C LEU A 142 -2.44 -9.13 -6.39
N VAL A 143 -2.39 -10.43 -6.21
CA VAL A 143 -2.96 -11.10 -5.03
C VAL A 143 -2.12 -12.32 -4.66
N VAL A 144 -2.00 -12.59 -3.37
CA VAL A 144 -1.33 -13.77 -2.83
C VAL A 144 -2.21 -14.37 -1.74
N GLY A 145 -2.21 -15.70 -1.63
CA GLY A 145 -2.99 -16.40 -0.61
C GLY A 145 -2.45 -16.17 0.82
N PRO A 146 -3.18 -16.62 1.85
CA PRO A 146 -2.80 -16.44 3.26
C PRO A 146 -1.48 -17.14 3.65
N GLY A 147 -0.99 -18.06 2.81
CA GLY A 147 0.31 -18.72 2.97
C GLY A 147 1.49 -17.94 2.41
N GLY A 148 1.27 -16.79 1.76
CA GLY A 148 2.33 -16.02 1.12
C GLY A 148 2.86 -16.67 -0.17
N GLY A 149 4.09 -16.33 -0.54
CA GLY A 149 4.77 -16.82 -1.75
C GLY A 149 4.72 -15.85 -2.92
N LEU A 150 4.67 -16.37 -4.14
CA LEU A 150 4.64 -15.54 -5.34
C LEU A 150 3.22 -15.01 -5.59
N ALA A 151 3.06 -13.69 -5.61
CA ALA A 151 1.80 -13.04 -5.94
C ALA A 151 1.45 -13.26 -7.42
N ARG A 152 0.17 -13.54 -7.68
CA ARG A 152 -0.38 -13.67 -9.04
C ARG A 152 -0.94 -12.33 -9.52
N PRO A 153 -0.77 -11.99 -10.81
CA PRO A 153 -1.39 -10.79 -11.36
C PRO A 153 -2.92 -10.94 -11.41
N LEU A 154 -3.60 -9.87 -11.01
CA LEU A 154 -5.06 -9.72 -11.09
C LEU A 154 -5.44 -8.75 -12.21
N ALA A 155 -4.80 -7.58 -12.25
CA ALA A 155 -5.00 -6.59 -13.30
C ALA A 155 -3.70 -5.83 -13.59
N THR A 156 -3.31 -5.78 -14.85
CA THR A 156 -2.15 -5.00 -15.34
C THR A 156 -2.57 -3.91 -16.32
N HIS A 157 -3.82 -3.93 -16.79
CA HIS A 157 -4.37 -3.01 -17.78
C HIS A 157 -5.80 -2.62 -17.44
N VAL A 158 -6.20 -1.41 -17.80
CA VAL A 158 -7.59 -0.92 -17.78
C VAL A 158 -7.90 -0.34 -19.16
N GLU A 159 -8.99 -0.80 -19.79
CA GLU A 159 -9.38 -0.36 -21.14
C GLU A 159 -8.25 -0.49 -22.18
N GLY A 160 -7.46 -1.56 -22.08
CA GLY A 160 -6.32 -1.82 -22.97
C GLY A 160 -5.08 -0.96 -22.71
N LYS A 161 -5.10 -0.04 -21.74
CA LYS A 161 -3.93 0.75 -21.32
C LYS A 161 -3.26 0.13 -20.10
N PRO A 162 -1.93 0.06 -20.04
CA PRO A 162 -1.23 -0.41 -18.87
C PRO A 162 -1.53 0.46 -17.65
N ILE A 163 -1.65 -0.18 -16.48
CA ILE A 163 -1.62 0.51 -15.18
C ILE A 163 -0.17 0.96 -14.97
N LEU A 164 0.05 2.25 -14.72
CA LEU A 164 1.40 2.83 -14.71
C LEU A 164 2.01 2.94 -13.32
N PHE A 165 1.18 3.19 -12.31
CA PHE A 165 1.61 3.43 -10.94
C PHE A 165 0.48 3.09 -9.94
N ALA A 166 0.17 1.81 -9.78
CA ALA A 166 -0.78 1.36 -8.76
C ALA A 166 -0.22 1.74 -7.37
N ASN A 167 -0.91 2.61 -6.66
CA ASN A 167 -0.40 3.22 -5.43
C ASN A 167 -1.06 2.65 -4.18
N ASP A 168 -2.39 2.68 -4.10
CA ASP A 168 -3.13 2.05 -3.01
C ASP A 168 -4.42 1.42 -3.52
N LEU A 169 -5.01 0.55 -2.70
CA LEU A 169 -6.29 -0.09 -2.95
C LEU A 169 -7.16 -0.20 -1.68
N ASP A 170 -8.44 -0.46 -1.88
CA ASP A 170 -9.37 -0.91 -0.85
C ASP A 170 -10.36 -1.94 -1.42
N ILE A 171 -10.89 -2.78 -0.54
CA ILE A 171 -11.78 -3.89 -0.90
C ILE A 171 -13.15 -3.66 -0.27
N HIS A 172 -14.15 -3.50 -1.13
CA HIS A 172 -15.52 -3.39 -0.69
C HIS A 172 -16.10 -4.76 -0.31
N LYS A 173 -17.13 -4.76 0.55
CA LYS A 173 -17.76 -5.97 1.08
C LYS A 173 -18.37 -6.89 0.02
N ASN A 174 -18.69 -6.38 -1.16
CA ASN A 174 -19.20 -7.17 -2.29
C ASN A 174 -18.07 -7.81 -3.13
N GLY A 175 -16.80 -7.66 -2.72
CA GLY A 175 -15.63 -8.15 -3.45
C GLY A 175 -15.07 -7.20 -4.53
N SER A 176 -15.68 -6.03 -4.74
CA SER A 176 -15.11 -5.01 -5.64
C SER A 176 -13.82 -4.43 -5.07
N ILE A 177 -12.82 -4.26 -5.92
CA ILE A 177 -11.52 -3.67 -5.56
C ILE A 177 -11.44 -2.29 -6.19
N PHE A 178 -11.20 -1.29 -5.37
CA PHE A 178 -10.96 0.09 -5.77
C PHE A 178 -9.48 0.37 -5.63
N PHE A 179 -8.85 0.98 -6.62
CA PHE A 179 -7.42 1.28 -6.57
C PHE A 179 -7.12 2.58 -7.30
N THR A 180 -5.97 3.17 -6.97
CA THR A 180 -5.50 4.40 -7.61
C THR A 180 -4.31 4.11 -8.53
N ASP A 181 -4.34 4.64 -9.74
CA ASP A 181 -3.19 4.73 -10.64
C ASP A 181 -2.63 6.16 -10.63
N THR A 182 -1.59 6.40 -9.81
CA THR A 182 -1.04 7.74 -9.56
C THR A 182 0.05 8.07 -10.57
N SER A 183 -0.32 8.31 -11.82
CA SER A 183 0.62 8.78 -12.84
C SER A 183 0.83 10.29 -12.74
N LYS A 184 2.10 10.74 -12.73
CA LYS A 184 2.45 12.06 -13.24
C LYS A 184 2.63 11.91 -14.75
N ARG A 185 1.88 12.71 -15.51
CA ARG A 185 2.11 12.91 -16.94
C ARG A 185 3.54 13.35 -17.21
#